data_AF-A0A7S3E2J5-F1
#
_entry.id   AF-A0A7S3E2J5-F1
#
_cell.length_a   1.000
_cell.length_b   1.000
_cell.length_c   1.000
_cell.angle_alpha   90.00
_cell.angle_beta   90.00
_cell.angle_gamma   90.00
#
_symmetry.space_group_name_H-M   'P 1'
#
loop_
_entity.id
_entity.type
_entity.pdbx_description
1 polymer ?
#
loop_
_entity_poly.entity_id
_entity_poly.type
_entity_poly.pdbx_seq_one_letter_code
_entity_poly.pdbx_strand_id
1 'polypeptide(L)'
;SEHNDEFVVDPATNKVRTRTNRSGGIQGGITNGENIVLHIAFKPTSTIAIKQNTVTRDGEETETLFKGRHDPCVVPRAVPMVDSMVALVLADQLLQNHAQCGILPGDDSLPLVATNDHKFNTPV
;
A
#
# COMPACT_ATOMS: atom_id res chain seq x y z
N SER A 1 -0.97 -29.76 -2.68
CA SER A 1 -0.49 -28.49 -2.11
C SER A 1 -1.70 -27.65 -1.77
N GLU A 2 -1.91 -27.30 -0.50
CA GLU A 2 -3.10 -26.55 -0.02
C GLU A 2 -2.95 -25.03 -0.16
N HIS A 3 -1.75 -24.55 -0.48
CA HIS A 3 -1.42 -23.13 -0.51
C HIS A 3 -1.74 -22.46 -1.85
N ASN A 4 -1.71 -23.23 -2.94
CA ASN A 4 -1.81 -22.65 -4.27
C ASN A 4 -3.23 -22.14 -4.55
N ASP A 5 -3.30 -21.06 -5.31
CA ASP A 5 -4.53 -20.53 -5.85
C ASP A 5 -4.76 -21.16 -7.24
N GLU A 6 -5.76 -22.03 -7.36
CA GLU A 6 -6.12 -22.71 -8.62
C GLU A 6 -6.74 -21.70 -9.61
N PHE A 7 -6.27 -21.69 -10.86
CA PHE A 7 -6.86 -20.87 -11.92
C PHE A 7 -8.13 -21.51 -12.46
N VAL A 8 -9.19 -20.71 -12.54
CA VAL A 8 -10.51 -21.10 -13.05
C VAL A 8 -11.02 -20.05 -14.03
N VAL A 9 -11.86 -20.45 -14.98
CA VAL A 9 -12.59 -19.51 -15.82
C VAL A 9 -13.88 -19.14 -15.10
N ASP A 10 -14.07 -17.86 -14.84
CA ASP A 10 -15.32 -17.35 -14.28
C ASP A 10 -16.45 -17.46 -15.32
N PRO A 11 -17.51 -18.24 -15.08
CA PRO A 11 -18.59 -18.41 -16.05
C PRO A 11 -19.40 -17.13 -16.28
N ALA A 12 -19.38 -16.16 -15.36
CA ALA A 12 -20.11 -14.90 -15.52
C ALA A 12 -19.35 -13.89 -16.39
N THR A 13 -18.03 -13.84 -16.26
CA THR A 13 -17.18 -12.85 -16.96
C THR A 13 -16.36 -13.43 -18.10
N ASN A 14 -16.29 -14.75 -18.22
CA ASN A 14 -15.44 -15.51 -19.14
C ASN A 14 -13.95 -15.13 -19.03
N LYS A 15 -13.51 -14.68 -17.85
CA LYS A 15 -12.11 -14.30 -17.55
C LYS A 15 -11.44 -15.36 -16.69
N VAL A 16 -10.12 -15.51 -16.85
CA VAL A 16 -9.30 -16.33 -15.95
C VAL A 16 -9.16 -15.60 -14.62
N ARG A 17 -9.52 -16.27 -13.53
CA ARG A 17 -9.45 -15.80 -12.14
C ARG A 17 -8.89 -16.93 -11.27
N THR A 18 -8.61 -16.67 -10.00
CA THR A 18 -8.24 -17.75 -9.07
C THR A 18 -9.42 -18.14 -8.19
N ARG A 19 -9.55 -19.44 -7.88
CA ARG A 19 -10.61 -19.97 -7.01
C ARG A 19 -10.50 -19.43 -5.58
N THR A 20 -9.27 -19.23 -5.12
CA THR A 20 -8.94 -18.65 -3.81
C THR A 20 -7.98 -17.48 -4.01
N ASN A 21 -7.82 -16.66 -2.96
CA ASN A 21 -6.89 -15.53 -2.97
C ASN A 21 -5.90 -15.61 -1.79
N ARG A 22 -5.25 -16.77 -1.62
CA ARG A 22 -4.27 -16.99 -0.54
C ARG A 22 -2.98 -16.21 -0.75
N SER A 23 -2.64 -15.97 -2.02
CA SER A 23 -1.54 -15.10 -2.43
C SER A 23 -1.82 -13.60 -2.22
N GLY A 24 -3.05 -13.23 -1.85
CA GLY A 24 -3.41 -11.84 -1.56
C GLY A 24 -3.29 -10.92 -2.78
N GLY A 25 -3.63 -11.43 -3.97
CA GLY A 25 -3.67 -10.69 -5.22
C GLY A 25 -2.31 -10.56 -5.93
N ILE A 26 -1.22 -11.07 -5.33
CA ILE A 26 0.14 -10.91 -5.82
C ILE A 26 0.85 -12.26 -5.88
N GLN A 27 1.28 -12.67 -7.07
CA GLN A 27 1.99 -13.93 -7.31
C GLN A 27 3.31 -13.65 -8.02
N GLY A 28 4.42 -14.12 -7.44
CA GLY A 28 5.75 -13.86 -8.01
C GLY A 28 6.09 -12.38 -8.15
N GLY A 29 5.49 -11.51 -7.33
CA GLY A 29 5.67 -10.06 -7.41
C GLY A 29 4.78 -9.36 -8.45
N ILE A 30 3.88 -10.07 -9.13
CA ILE A 30 2.99 -9.53 -10.15
C ILE A 30 1.53 -9.67 -9.70
N THR A 31 0.71 -8.65 -9.94
CA THR A 31 -0.72 -8.69 -9.65
C THR A 31 -1.43 -9.72 -10.52
N ASN A 32 -2.24 -10.60 -9.94
CA ASN A 32 -2.94 -11.68 -10.67
C ASN A 32 -4.39 -11.36 -11.06
N GLY A 33 -4.87 -10.14 -10.78
CA GLY A 33 -6.24 -9.70 -11.06
C GLY A 33 -7.26 -9.97 -9.94
N GLU A 34 -6.83 -10.57 -8.83
CA GLU A 34 -7.62 -10.63 -7.59
C GLU A 34 -7.36 -9.41 -6.68
N ASN A 35 -8.17 -9.28 -5.64
CA ASN A 35 -8.02 -8.22 -4.64
C ASN A 35 -6.64 -8.29 -3.98
N ILE A 36 -5.94 -7.16 -3.90
CA ILE A 36 -4.70 -7.07 -3.14
C ILE A 36 -5.04 -7.05 -1.65
N VAL A 37 -4.54 -8.04 -0.90
CA VAL A 37 -4.80 -8.18 0.54
C VAL A 37 -3.48 -8.06 1.29
N LEU A 38 -3.39 -7.06 2.17
CA LEU A 38 -2.19 -6.75 2.95
C LEU A 38 -2.50 -6.87 4.45
N HIS A 39 -1.63 -7.57 5.18
CA HIS A 39 -1.66 -7.59 6.65
C HIS A 39 -0.45 -6.85 7.19
N ILE A 40 -0.71 -5.83 8.02
CA ILE A 40 0.32 -4.89 8.47
C ILE A 40 0.33 -4.87 10.00
N ALA A 41 1.52 -5.06 10.57
CA ALA A 41 1.74 -4.99 12.00
C ALA A 41 2.35 -3.63 12.37
N PHE A 42 1.72 -2.93 13.32
CA PHE A 42 2.23 -1.68 13.88
C PHE A 42 2.80 -1.95 15.26
N LYS A 43 4.01 -1.44 15.54
CA LYS A 43 4.51 -1.43 16.91
C LYS A 43 3.62 -0.56 17.80
N PRO A 44 3.47 -0.91 19.09
CA PRO A 44 2.84 -0.02 20.07
C PRO A 44 3.57 1.33 20.15
N THR A 45 2.87 2.34 20.67
CA THR A 45 3.47 3.65 20.92
C THR A 45 4.65 3.51 21.88
N SER A 46 5.81 4.06 21.48
CA SER A 46 7.05 3.93 22.26
C SER A 46 6.99 4.64 23.61
N THR A 47 6.06 5.58 23.75
CA THR A 47 5.97 6.48 24.91
C THR A 47 4.57 6.38 25.49
N ILE A 48 4.47 5.55 26.52
CA ILE A 48 3.28 5.40 27.37
C ILE A 48 3.63 5.94 28.75
N ALA A 49 2.63 6.32 29.56
CA ALA A 49 2.84 6.86 30.91
C ALA A 49 3.25 5.77 31.93
N ILE A 50 4.22 4.93 31.55
CA ILE A 50 4.82 3.89 32.36
C ILE A 50 6.32 4.17 32.41
N LYS A 51 6.95 3.99 33.58
CA LYS A 51 8.39 4.12 33.73
C LYS A 51 9.11 3.15 32.80
N GLN A 52 10.16 3.63 32.14
CA GLN A 52 11.01 2.82 31.28
C GLN A 52 12.46 2.97 31.71
N ASN A 53 13.18 1.84 31.75
CA ASN A 53 14.62 1.83 31.99
C ASN A 53 15.34 2.22 30.71
N THR A 54 16.31 3.10 30.81
CA THR A 54 17.14 3.55 29.69
C THR A 54 18.54 3.92 30.20
N VAL A 55 19.38 4.45 29.33
CA VAL A 55 20.74 4.89 29.68
C VAL A 55 20.95 6.34 29.27
N THR A 56 21.70 7.09 30.07
CA THR A 56 22.14 8.44 29.71
C THR A 56 23.17 8.37 28.57
N ARG A 57 23.47 9.52 27.96
CA ARG A 57 24.54 9.60 26.93
C ARG A 57 25.91 9.21 27.48
N ASP A 58 26.11 9.37 28.78
CA ASP A 58 27.34 9.02 29.50
C ASP A 58 27.39 7.54 29.92
N GLY A 59 26.34 6.76 29.61
CA GLY A 59 26.29 5.31 29.83
C GLY A 59 25.74 4.89 31.19
N GLU A 60 25.15 5.80 31.96
CA GLU A 60 24.59 5.50 33.28
C GLU A 60 23.13 5.01 33.17
N GLU A 61 22.79 3.94 33.88
CA GLU A 61 21.41 3.43 33.96
C GLU A 61 20.49 4.46 34.62
N THR A 62 19.33 4.71 34.00
CA THR A 62 18.35 5.66 34.51
C THR A 62 16.92 5.21 34.22
N GLU A 63 15.99 5.57 35.09
CA GLU A 63 14.56 5.40 34.87
C GLU A 63 13.96 6.72 34.35
N THR A 64 13.36 6.69 33.17
CA THR A 64 12.67 7.86 32.62
C THR A 64 11.16 7.62 32.54
N LEU A 65 10.40 8.56 33.11
CA LEU A 65 8.96 8.65 32.88
C LEU A 65 8.72 9.69 31.80
N PHE A 66 8.36 9.23 30.61
CA PHE A 66 8.01 10.11 29.54
C PHE A 66 6.54 10.49 29.63
N LYS A 67 6.22 11.79 29.56
CA LYS A 67 4.86 12.24 29.20
C LYS A 67 4.62 11.85 27.75
N GLY A 68 4.07 10.65 27.55
CA GLY A 68 3.81 10.07 26.24
C GLY A 68 2.74 10.79 25.43
N ARG A 69 2.52 10.30 24.21
CA ARG A 69 1.38 10.70 23.40
C ARG A 69 0.09 10.36 24.16
N HIS A 70 -0.90 11.24 24.08
CA HIS A 70 -2.21 10.98 24.67
C HIS A 70 -2.95 9.81 24.02
N ASP A 71 -2.56 9.44 22.80
CA ASP A 71 -3.16 8.33 22.07
C ASP A 71 -2.39 7.02 22.33
N PRO A 72 -2.95 6.06 23.09
CA PRO A 72 -2.30 4.77 23.32
C PRO A 72 -2.30 3.87 22.08
N CYS A 73 -3.12 4.18 21.06
CA CYS A 73 -3.24 3.39 19.84
C CYS A 73 -3.01 4.25 18.59
N VAL A 74 -2.05 3.86 17.75
CA VAL A 74 -1.74 4.54 16.48
C VAL A 74 -2.53 4.00 15.30
N VAL A 75 -3.14 2.82 15.45
CA VAL A 75 -3.77 2.07 14.35
C VAL A 75 -4.85 2.89 13.62
N PRO A 76 -5.77 3.62 14.30
CA PRO A 76 -6.80 4.38 13.59
C PRO A 76 -6.24 5.45 12.65
N ARG A 77 -5.06 6.01 12.97
CA ARG A 77 -4.38 7.01 12.12
C ARG A 77 -3.50 6.37 11.06
N ALA A 78 -3.07 5.13 11.28
CA ALA A 78 -2.20 4.42 10.36
C ALA A 78 -2.95 3.90 9.11
N VAL A 79 -4.23 3.58 9.24
CA VAL A 79 -5.06 3.11 8.10
C VAL A 79 -5.01 4.07 6.91
N PRO A 80 -5.37 5.37 7.02
CA PRO A 80 -5.34 6.28 5.87
C PRO A 80 -3.91 6.50 5.33
N MET A 81 -2.87 6.39 6.17
CA MET A 81 -1.48 6.46 5.72
C MET A 81 -1.13 5.27 4.83
N VAL A 82 -1.51 4.06 5.24
CA VAL A 82 -1.30 2.83 4.46
C VAL A 82 -2.03 2.94 3.13
N ASP A 83 -3.32 3.30 3.14
CA ASP A 83 -4.11 3.41 1.91
C ASP A 83 -3.48 4.39 0.92
N SER A 84 -3.01 5.54 1.43
CA SER A 84 -2.31 6.54 0.62
C SER A 84 -1.01 5.97 0.02
N MET A 85 -0.21 5.26 0.81
CA MET A 85 1.03 4.65 0.32
C MET A 85 0.78 3.55 -0.71
N VAL A 86 -0.25 2.73 -0.51
CA VAL A 86 -0.65 1.69 -1.48
C VAL A 86 -1.09 2.34 -2.78
N ALA A 87 -1.91 3.39 -2.74
CA ALA A 87 -2.35 4.11 -3.93
C ALA A 87 -1.17 4.72 -4.70
N LEU A 88 -0.21 5.32 -4.00
CA LEU A 88 1.00 5.89 -4.62
C LEU A 88 1.83 4.81 -5.33
N VAL A 89 2.07 3.67 -4.67
CA VAL A 89 2.83 2.56 -5.27
C VAL A 89 2.12 1.98 -6.49
N LEU A 90 0.80 1.81 -6.42
CA LEU A 90 0.02 1.31 -7.56
C LEU A 90 0.03 2.29 -8.74
N ALA A 91 -0.07 3.59 -8.47
CA ALA A 91 0.04 4.61 -9.52
C ALA A 91 1.43 4.60 -10.18
N ASP A 92 2.50 4.50 -9.38
CA ASP A 92 3.87 4.39 -9.90
C ASP A 92 4.06 3.15 -10.78
N GLN A 93 3.62 1.97 -10.31
CA GLN A 93 3.69 0.73 -11.10
C GLN A 93 2.87 0.80 -12.38
N LEU A 94 1.70 1.43 -12.35
CA LEU A 94 0.87 1.66 -13.53
C LEU A 94 1.60 2.53 -14.56
N LEU A 95 2.19 3.64 -14.11
CA LEU A 95 2.93 4.56 -14.98
C LEU A 95 4.17 3.90 -15.59
N GLN A 96 4.92 3.11 -14.81
CA GLN A 96 6.07 2.35 -15.31
C GLN A 96 5.65 1.35 -16.38
N ASN A 97 4.59 0.58 -16.13
CA ASN A 97 4.07 -0.35 -17.12
C ASN A 97 3.54 0.36 -18.36
N HIS A 98 2.90 1.52 -18.21
CA HIS A 98 2.45 2.33 -19.34
C HIS A 98 3.61 2.86 -20.17
N ALA A 99 4.67 3.37 -19.54
CA ALA A 99 5.85 3.86 -20.25
C ALA A 99 6.55 2.77 -21.07
N GLN A 100 6.52 1.52 -20.61
CA GLN A 100 7.13 0.38 -21.31
C GLN A 100 6.22 -0.24 -22.37
N CYS A 101 4.93 -0.39 -22.07
CA CYS A 101 4.00 -1.22 -22.84
C CYS A 101 2.89 -0.42 -23.53
N GLY A 102 2.73 0.87 -23.27
CA GLY A 102 1.70 1.71 -23.88
C GLY A 102 0.27 1.31 -23.51
N ILE A 103 0.04 0.85 -22.28
CA ILE A 103 -1.24 0.21 -21.87
C ILE A 103 -2.43 1.15 -21.66
N LEU A 104 -2.20 2.44 -21.41
CA LEU A 104 -3.26 3.43 -21.25
C LEU A 104 -3.56 4.05 -22.61
N PRO A 105 -4.85 4.27 -22.95
CA PRO A 105 -5.22 4.99 -24.16
C PRO A 105 -4.70 6.42 -24.11
N GLY A 106 -4.21 6.93 -25.24
CA GLY A 106 -3.68 8.30 -25.37
C GLY A 106 -4.76 9.37 -25.58
N ASP A 107 -6.03 9.05 -25.32
CA ASP A 107 -7.13 9.99 -25.44
C ASP A 107 -7.62 10.48 -24.06
N ASP A 108 -8.33 11.60 -24.05
CA ASP A 108 -8.89 12.22 -22.84
C ASP A 108 -10.06 11.40 -22.22
N SER A 109 -10.23 10.14 -22.59
CA SER A 109 -11.31 9.29 -22.09
C SER A 109 -11.04 8.72 -20.69
N LEU A 110 -9.80 8.83 -20.19
CA LEU A 110 -9.44 8.39 -18.85
C LEU A 110 -9.99 9.37 -17.80
N PRO A 111 -10.88 8.92 -16.89
CA PRO A 111 -11.44 9.75 -15.82
C PRO A 111 -10.40 10.17 -14.77
N LEU A 112 -9.13 9.80 -14.95
CA LEU A 112 -8.01 10.14 -14.06
C LEU A 112 -7.45 11.55 -14.33
N VAL A 113 -7.63 12.08 -15.54
CA VAL A 113 -7.25 13.45 -15.87
C VAL A 113 -8.50 14.30 -15.77
N ALA A 114 -8.72 14.92 -14.61
CA ALA A 114 -9.53 16.14 -14.59
C ALA A 114 -8.88 17.08 -15.60
N THR A 115 -9.62 17.41 -16.66
CA THR A 115 -9.19 18.26 -17.77
C THR A 115 -8.64 19.57 -17.23
N ASN A 116 -7.32 19.62 -16.99
CA ASN A 116 -6.62 20.86 -16.78
C ASN A 116 -6.37 21.41 -18.18
N ASP A 117 -7.13 22.44 -18.54
CA ASP A 117 -7.03 23.24 -19.76
C ASP A 117 -5.70 24.03 -19.86
N HIS A 118 -4.60 23.45 -19.38
CA HIS A 118 -3.26 23.99 -19.52
C HIS A 118 -2.54 23.19 -20.60
N LYS A 119 -2.84 23.60 -21.84
CA LYS A 119 -2.05 23.29 -23.03
C LYS A 119 -0.58 23.66 -22.79
N PHE A 120 0.20 22.73 -22.28
CA PHE A 120 1.66 22.77 -22.45
C PHE A 120 1.96 22.37 -23.89
N ASN A 121 1.94 23.39 -24.74
CA ASN A 121 2.43 23.35 -26.10
C ASN A 121 3.89 22.88 -26.08
N THR A 122 4.14 21.63 -26.43
CA THR A 122 5.49 21.14 -26.73
C THR A 122 5.67 21.19 -28.25
N PRO A 123 6.73 21.83 -28.77
CA PRO A 123 6.98 21.89 -30.19
C PRO A 123 7.72 20.63 -30.64
N VAL A 124 7.11 19.88 -31.54
CA VAL A 124 7.78 19.07 -32.56
C VAL A 124 6.97 19.15 -33.84
#